data_AF-A0A183KBV4-F1
#
_entry.id   AF-A0A183KBV4-F1
#
_cell.length_a   1.000
_cell.length_b   1.000
_cell.length_c   1.000
_cell.angle_alpha   90.00
_cell.angle_beta   90.00
_cell.angle_gamma   90.00
#
_symmetry.space_group_name_H-M   'P 1'
#
loop_
_entity.id
_entity.type
_entity.pdbx_description
1 polymer ?
#
loop_
_entity_poly.entity_id
_entity_poly.type
_entity_poly.pdbx_seq_one_letter_code
_entity_poly.pdbx_strand_id
1 'polypeptide(L)'
;MELLDIHSDLDAFGDYFERFEIWAVTKEDDEDVDIVVHFLTFIGKEACSLLKTLALPENLISLPYTTLKELLLDYVKYTNFECGKEGRFHKMIHEDIKNSTRLRHPNPLHT
;
A
#
# COMPACT_ATOMS: atom_id res chain seq x y z
N MET A 1 -15.90 15.10 -3.71
CA MET A 1 -14.81 14.12 -3.90
C MET A 1 -15.16 12.84 -3.16
N GLU A 2 -14.77 11.69 -3.70
CA GLU A 2 -14.88 10.39 -3.02
C GLU A 2 -13.77 10.24 -1.96
N LEU A 3 -13.90 9.28 -1.03
CA LEU A 3 -12.86 9.01 -0.04
C LEU A 3 -11.73 8.17 -0.65
N LEU A 4 -10.49 8.44 -0.25
CA LEU A 4 -9.34 7.62 -0.65
C LEU A 4 -9.38 6.25 0.03
N ASP A 5 -9.31 5.17 -0.76
CA ASP A 5 -9.11 3.82 -0.26
C ASP A 5 -7.62 3.45 -0.28
N ILE A 6 -7.05 3.17 0.90
CA ILE A 6 -5.62 2.89 1.02
C ILE A 6 -5.20 1.49 0.58
N HIS A 7 -6.16 0.63 0.29
CA HIS A 7 -5.93 -0.74 -0.18
C HIS A 7 -5.96 -0.86 -1.71
N SER A 8 -6.30 0.23 -2.40
CA SER A 8 -6.28 0.32 -3.84
C SER A 8 -4.86 0.33 -4.41
N ASP A 9 -4.74 -0.03 -5.68
CA ASP A 9 -3.45 -0.05 -6.38
C ASP A 9 -2.92 1.36 -6.72
N LEU A 10 -1.69 1.40 -7.25
CA LEU A 10 -1.03 2.67 -7.57
C LEU A 10 -1.76 3.48 -8.65
N ASP A 11 -2.41 2.82 -9.61
CA ASP A 11 -3.14 3.47 -10.69
C ASP A 11 -4.40 4.17 -10.13
N ALA A 12 -5.16 3.48 -9.28
CA ALA A 12 -6.31 4.05 -8.59
C ALA A 12 -5.94 5.24 -7.69
N PHE A 13 -4.77 5.20 -7.05
CA PHE A 13 -4.23 6.35 -6.31
C PHE A 13 -3.90 7.53 -7.25
N GLY A 14 -3.27 7.26 -8.40
CA GLY A 14 -2.99 8.27 -9.43
C GLY A 14 -4.27 8.97 -9.90
N ASP A 15 -5.28 8.19 -10.27
CA ASP A 15 -6.58 8.67 -10.70
C ASP A 15 -7.29 9.49 -9.62
N TYR A 16 -7.18 9.09 -8.35
CA TYR A 16 -7.72 9.85 -7.22
C TYR A 16 -7.07 11.23 -7.10
N PHE A 17 -5.73 11.30 -7.14
CA PHE A 17 -5.01 12.56 -6.99
C PHE A 17 -5.27 13.50 -8.16
N GLU A 18 -5.34 12.99 -9.39
CA GLU A 18 -5.69 13.78 -10.57
C GLU A 18 -7.10 14.40 -10.40
N ARG A 19 -8.09 13.60 -9.99
CA ARG A 19 -9.45 14.11 -9.71
C ARG A 19 -9.47 15.13 -8.59
N PHE A 20 -8.70 14.90 -7.52
CA PHE A 20 -8.60 15.85 -6.41
C PHE A 20 -7.99 17.17 -6.86
N GLU A 21 -6.92 17.15 -7.66
CA GLU A 21 -6.26 18.35 -8.17
C GLU A 21 -7.15 19.14 -9.12
N ILE A 22 -7.87 18.46 -10.03
CA ILE A 22 -8.87 19.11 -10.88
C ILE A 22 -9.97 19.75 -10.02
N TRP A 23 -10.47 19.03 -9.01
CA TRP A 23 -11.47 19.56 -8.09
C TRP A 23 -10.96 20.77 -7.31
N ALA A 24 -9.73 20.70 -6.79
CA ALA A 24 -9.11 21.77 -6.00
C ALA A 24 -8.92 23.04 -6.84
N VAL A 25 -8.42 22.92 -8.07
CA VAL A 25 -8.27 24.05 -9.00
C VAL A 25 -9.61 24.74 -9.26
N THR A 26 -10.71 23.99 -9.37
CA THR A 26 -12.05 24.59 -9.54
C THR A 26 -12.64 25.22 -8.28
N LYS A 27 -11.99 25.03 -7.12
CA LYS A 27 -12.44 25.53 -5.81
C LYS A 27 -11.58 26.64 -5.26
N GLU A 28 -10.30 26.69 -5.63
CA GLU A 28 -9.37 27.77 -5.29
C GLU A 28 -9.89 29.16 -5.73
N ASP A 29 -10.68 29.22 -6.81
CA ASP A 29 -11.26 30.50 -7.29
C ASP A 29 -12.46 30.99 -6.44
N ASP A 30 -13.11 30.11 -5.69
CA ASP A 30 -14.36 30.39 -4.93
C ASP A 30 -14.17 30.35 -3.39
N GLU A 31 -13.16 29.64 -2.87
CA GLU A 31 -12.92 29.42 -1.44
C GLU A 31 -11.44 29.60 -1.08
N ASP A 32 -11.12 30.53 -0.17
CA ASP A 32 -9.78 30.81 0.39
C ASP A 32 -9.32 29.72 1.39
N VAL A 33 -9.85 28.51 1.27
CA VAL A 33 -9.59 27.40 2.19
C VAL A 33 -8.40 26.60 1.69
N ASP A 34 -7.41 26.44 2.57
CA ASP A 34 -6.16 25.75 2.30
C ASP A 34 -6.36 24.33 1.72
N ILE A 35 -5.67 24.04 0.61
CA ILE A 35 -5.72 22.75 -0.11
C ILE A 35 -5.41 21.55 0.80
N VAL A 36 -4.54 21.70 1.80
CA VAL A 36 -4.20 20.67 2.78
C VAL A 36 -5.40 20.33 3.65
N VAL A 37 -6.20 21.32 4.04
CA VAL A 37 -7.42 21.10 4.85
C VAL A 37 -8.44 20.31 4.05
N HIS A 38 -8.66 20.67 2.78
CA HIS A 38 -9.52 19.91 1.89
C HIS A 38 -9.02 18.49 1.69
N PHE A 39 -7.72 18.33 1.44
CA PHE A 39 -7.09 17.04 1.26
C PHE A 39 -7.31 16.14 2.49
N LEU A 40 -7.00 16.62 3.70
CA LEU A 40 -7.19 15.88 4.95
C LEU A 40 -8.66 15.50 5.20
N THR A 41 -9.60 16.28 4.67
CA THR A 41 -11.03 15.99 4.74
C THR A 41 -11.42 14.84 3.80
N PHE A 42 -10.88 14.80 2.59
CA PHE A 42 -11.26 13.81 1.57
C PHE A 42 -10.48 12.50 1.61
N ILE A 43 -9.25 12.45 2.14
CA ILE A 43 -8.51 11.19 2.22
C ILE A 43 -9.13 10.17 3.20
N GLY A 44 -10.05 10.60 4.06
CA GLY A 44 -10.67 9.74 5.05
C GLY A 44 -9.79 9.43 6.26
N LYS A 45 -10.39 8.77 7.25
CA LYS A 45 -9.77 8.55 8.57
C LYS A 45 -8.55 7.63 8.51
N GLU A 46 -8.59 6.63 7.63
CA GLU A 46 -7.56 5.60 7.56
C GLU A 46 -6.27 6.14 6.93
N ALA A 47 -6.37 6.79 5.76
CA ALA A 47 -5.24 7.48 5.15
C ALA A 47 -4.69 8.61 6.06
N CYS A 48 -5.55 9.35 6.76
CA CYS A 48 -5.11 10.34 7.74
C CYS A 48 -4.34 9.70 8.92
N SER A 49 -4.79 8.54 9.42
CA SER A 49 -4.09 7.81 10.50
C SER A 49 -2.74 7.25 10.01
N LEU A 50 -2.70 6.80 8.76
CA LEU A 50 -1.47 6.38 8.10
C LEU A 50 -0.49 7.55 7.99
N LEU A 51 -0.93 8.72 7.50
CA LEU A 51 -0.10 9.93 7.43
C LEU A 51 0.46 10.33 8.80
N LYS A 52 -0.33 10.26 9.87
CA LYS A 52 0.18 10.51 11.25
C LYS A 52 1.29 9.55 11.67
N THR A 53 1.27 8.33 11.15
CA THR A 53 2.30 7.32 11.43
C THR A 53 3.55 7.55 10.57
N LEU A 54 3.37 7.93 9.30
CA LEU A 54 4.45 8.17 8.35
C LEU A 54 5.17 9.51 8.55
N ALA A 55 4.43 10.56 8.89
CA ALA A 55 4.94 11.93 8.96
C ALA A 55 5.47 12.34 10.34
N LEU A 56 5.67 11.38 11.28
CA LEU A 56 5.98 11.67 12.70
C LEU A 56 4.89 12.56 13.34
N PRO A 57 4.93 12.91 14.65
CA PRO A 57 3.88 13.73 15.27
C PRO A 57 3.86 15.21 14.80
N GLU A 58 4.52 15.55 13.69
CA GLU A 58 4.42 16.87 13.08
C GLU A 58 2.98 17.15 12.66
N ASN A 59 2.55 18.40 12.82
CA ASN A 59 1.18 18.80 12.55
C ASN A 59 0.92 18.64 11.04
N LEU A 60 0.10 17.67 10.63
CA LEU A 60 -0.18 17.39 9.21
C LEU A 60 -0.62 18.64 8.42
N ILE A 61 -1.29 19.58 9.08
CA ILE A 61 -1.76 20.84 8.49
C ILE A 61 -0.60 21.78 8.13
N SER A 62 0.56 21.61 8.77
CA SER A 62 1.77 22.40 8.47
C SER A 62 2.61 21.81 7.35
N LEU A 63 2.31 20.58 6.91
CA LEU A 63 3.03 19.95 5.82
C LEU A 63 2.46 20.40 4.47
N PRO A 64 3.32 20.64 3.46
CA PRO A 64 2.88 20.89 2.11
C PRO A 64 2.04 19.71 1.58
N TYR A 65 1.01 20.01 0.78
CA TYR A 65 0.20 19.00 0.10
C TYR A 65 1.07 17.99 -0.67
N THR A 66 2.11 18.46 -1.36
CA THR A 66 3.03 17.60 -2.13
C THR A 66 3.71 16.56 -1.25
N THR A 67 4.15 16.94 -0.05
CA THR A 67 4.75 16.02 0.93
C THR A 67 3.74 14.97 1.37
N LEU A 68 2.49 15.36 1.67
CA LEU A 68 1.44 14.41 2.07
C LEU A 68 1.07 13.43 0.94
N LYS A 69 0.98 13.93 -0.30
CA LYS A 69 0.76 13.11 -1.50
C LYS A 69 1.87 12.10 -1.71
N GLU A 70 3.13 12.54 -1.65
CA GLU A 70 4.30 11.68 -1.83
C GLU A 70 4.37 10.58 -0.77
N LEU A 71 4.10 10.89 0.50
CA LEU A 71 4.07 9.90 1.58
C LEU A 71 3.08 8.77 1.32
N LEU A 72 1.88 9.09 0.83
CA LEU A 72 0.87 8.09 0.49
C LEU A 72 1.26 7.28 -0.75
N LEU A 73 1.77 7.92 -1.80
CA LEU A 73 2.25 7.22 -2.99
C LEU A 73 3.40 6.26 -2.67
N ASP A 74 4.33 6.66 -1.82
CA ASP A 74 5.46 5.83 -1.43
C ASP A 74 5.03 4.63 -0.58
N TYR A 75 4.02 4.81 0.29
CA TYR A 75 3.41 3.69 1.00
C TYR A 75 2.79 2.66 0.06
N VAL A 76 2.02 3.10 -0.94
CA VAL A 76 1.38 2.22 -1.92
C VAL A 76 2.41 1.52 -2.80
N LYS A 77 3.47 2.22 -3.21
CA LYS A 77 4.60 1.59 -3.93
C LYS A 77 5.27 0.52 -3.07
N TYR A 78 5.52 0.81 -1.78
CA TYR A 78 6.14 -0.13 -0.85
C TYR A 78 5.30 -1.41 -0.67
N THR A 79 4.01 -1.25 -0.38
CA THR A 79 3.08 -2.37 -0.16
C THR A 79 2.89 -3.22 -1.42
N ASN A 80 2.75 -2.61 -2.59
CA ASN A 80 2.67 -3.33 -3.87
C ASN A 80 3.98 -4.07 -4.19
N PHE A 81 5.13 -3.50 -3.83
CA PHE A 81 6.43 -4.13 -4.06
C PHE A 81 6.69 -5.34 -3.15
N GLU A 82 6.33 -5.26 -1.86
CA GLU A 82 6.41 -6.40 -0.93
C GLU A 82 5.50 -7.55 -1.38
N CYS A 83 4.25 -7.25 -1.78
CA CYS A 83 3.32 -8.26 -2.30
C CYS A 83 3.89 -9.01 -3.53
N GLY A 84 4.54 -8.30 -4.45
CA GLY A 84 5.19 -8.90 -5.61
C GLY A 84 6.40 -9.79 -5.29
N LYS A 85 7.01 -9.64 -4.12
CA LYS A 85 8.11 -10.51 -3.64
C LYS A 85 7.60 -11.70 -2.86
N GLU A 86 6.60 -11.53 -2.01
CA GLU A 86 6.06 -12.60 -1.17
C GLU A 86 5.34 -13.70 -1.97
N GLY A 87 4.68 -13.33 -3.08
CA GLY A 87 4.03 -14.28 -3.99
C GLY A 87 4.97 -15.25 -4.72
N ARG A 88 6.28 -15.01 -4.71
CA ARG A 88 7.28 -15.89 -5.36
C ARG A 88 7.90 -16.93 -4.44
N PHE A 89 7.76 -16.80 -3.12
CA PHE A 89 8.34 -17.75 -2.16
C PHE A 89 7.41 -18.91 -1.79
N HIS A 90 6.12 -18.87 -2.14
CA HIS A 90 5.17 -19.91 -1.73
C HIS A 90 5.01 -21.09 -2.70
N LYS A 91 5.70 -21.11 -3.86
CA LYS A 91 5.46 -22.14 -4.90
C LYS A 91 6.67 -23.00 -5.29
N MET A 92 7.63 -23.19 -4.38
CA MET A 92 8.79 -24.05 -4.64
C MET A 92 9.02 -25.16 -3.59
N ILE A 93 8.02 -25.45 -2.74
CA ILE A 93 8.09 -26.54 -1.75
C ILE A 93 6.84 -27.43 -1.85
N HIS A 94 6.59 -28.03 -3.03
CA HIS A 94 5.58 -29.10 -3.12
C HIS A 94 6.00 -30.34 -3.93
N GLU A 95 7.16 -30.33 -4.61
CA GLU A 95 7.53 -31.50 -5.44
C GLU A 95 8.72 -32.32 -4.93
N ASP A 96 9.56 -31.82 -4.01
CA ASP A 96 10.78 -32.57 -3.62
C ASP A 96 10.61 -33.47 -2.37
N ILE A 97 9.54 -33.28 -1.58
CA ILE A 97 9.27 -34.14 -0.40
C ILE A 97 8.72 -35.53 -0.78
N LYS A 98 8.42 -35.79 -2.06
CA LYS A 98 7.85 -37.08 -2.48
C LYS A 98 8.90 -38.17 -2.79
N ASN A 99 10.20 -37.86 -2.85
CA ASN A 99 11.24 -38.85 -3.18
C ASN A 99 12.11 -39.32 -1.99
N SER A 100 12.08 -38.66 -0.83
CA SER A 100 13.04 -38.93 0.26
C SER A 100 12.71 -40.15 1.15
N THR A 101 11.69 -40.95 0.82
CA THR A 101 11.26 -42.10 1.66
C THR A 101 11.44 -43.47 1.01
N ARG A 102 12.51 -43.69 0.24
CA ARG A 102 12.88 -45.03 -0.22
C ARG A 102 14.08 -45.60 0.56
N LEU A 103 13.98 -45.58 1.89
CA LEU A 103 14.88 -46.28 2.79
C LEU A 103 14.19 -47.56 3.26
N ARG A 104 14.33 -48.66 2.51
CA ARG A 104 14.10 -50.02 3.04
C ARG A 104 15.06 -51.02 2.41
N HIS A 105 16.06 -51.39 3.20
CA HIS A 105 16.90 -52.58 3.08
C HIS A 105 16.03 -53.85 2.96
N PRO A 106 16.42 -54.83 2.12
CA PRO A 106 15.96 -56.20 2.26
C PRO A 106 17.00 -57.04 3.03
N ASN A 107 16.57 -57.70 4.10
CA ASN A 107 17.16 -58.95 4.59
C ASN A 107 16.10 -59.67 5.42
N PRO A 108 15.81 -60.94 5.10
CA PRO A 108 15.72 -61.93 6.17
C PRO A 108 16.56 -63.18 5.90
N LEU A 109 17.25 -63.61 6.96
CA LEU A 109 18.10 -64.79 7.07
C LEU A 109 17.32 -66.10 6.95
N HIS A 110 18.01 -67.09 6.38
CA HIS A 110 17.74 -68.53 6.44
C HIS A 110 17.46 -69.05 7.86
N THR A 111 16.55 -70.02 7.98
CA THR A 111 16.74 -71.22 8.83
C THR A 111 16.02 -72.40 8.18
#